data_AF-A0A965PUY4-F1
#
_entry.id   AF-A0A965PUY4-F1
#
_cell.length_a   1.000
_cell.length_b   1.000
_cell.length_c   1.000
_cell.angle_alpha   90.00
_cell.angle_beta   90.00
_cell.angle_gamma   90.00
#
_symmetry.space_group_name_H-M   'P 1'
#
loop_
_entity.id
_entity.type
_entity.pdbx_description
1 polymer ?
#
loop_
_entity_poly.entity_id
_entity_poly.type
_entity_poly.pdbx_seq_one_letter_code
_entity_poly.pdbx_strand_id
1 'polypeptide(L)' 'MNYTRFDLEQLILKNWEITTEIKHLYEKVLEDDSYTRDKIANYLLGLETIYELKFNKLWDCFEQITAQRKLHDEY' A
#
# COMPACT_ATOMS: atom_id res chain seq x y z
N MET A 1 17.48 -10.61 3.74
CA MET A 1 16.56 -11.22 2.76
C MET A 1 16.95 -10.66 1.40
N ASN A 2 17.15 -11.46 0.36
CA ASN A 2 17.53 -10.92 -0.95
C ASN A 2 16.27 -10.72 -1.79
N TYR A 3 15.84 -9.46 -1.93
CA TYR A 3 14.71 -9.13 -2.79
C TYR A 3 15.03 -9.33 -4.28
N THR A 4 13.98 -9.65 -5.04
CA THR A 4 13.99 -9.83 -6.49
C THR A 4 13.03 -8.85 -7.15
N ARG A 5 13.16 -8.65 -8.47
CA ARG A 5 12.20 -7.86 -9.26
C ARG A 5 10.75 -8.33 -9.05
N PHE A 6 10.51 -9.63 -8.90
CA PHE A 6 9.18 -10.16 -8.61
C PHE A 6 8.66 -9.73 -7.23
N ASP A 7 9.52 -9.68 -6.21
CA ASP A 7 9.12 -9.16 -4.89
C ASP A 7 8.69 -7.70 -4.96
N LEU A 8 9.41 -6.88 -5.75
CA LEU A 8 9.06 -5.49 -5.99
C LEU A 8 7.70 -5.36 -6.68
N GLU A 9 7.46 -6.11 -7.75
CA GLU A 9 6.17 -6.13 -8.45
C GLU A 9 5.02 -6.53 -7.52
N GLN A 10 5.22 -7.58 -6.71
CA GLN A 10 4.21 -8.02 -5.75
C GLN A 10 3.95 -6.97 -4.66
N LEU A 11 4.99 -6.27 -4.18
CA LEU A 11 4.82 -5.20 -3.20
C LEU A 11 4.11 -3.99 -3.81
N ILE A 12 4.38 -3.63 -5.07
CA ILE A 12 3.65 -2.55 -5.77
C ILE A 12 2.17 -2.90 -5.87
N LEU A 13 1.84 -4.10 -6.37
CA LEU A 13 0.44 -4.54 -6.51
C LEU A 13 -0.30 -4.54 -5.17
N LYS A 14 0.34 -5.05 -4.10
CA LYS A 14 -0.24 -5.03 -2.74
C LYS A 14 -0.43 -3.62 -2.19
N ASN A 15 0.44 -2.68 -2.53
CA ASN A 15 0.29 -1.28 -2.11
C ASN A 15 -0.79 -0.56 -2.93
N TRP A 16 -1.06 -1.00 -4.17
CA TRP A 16 -2.12 -0.45 -5.01
C TRP A 16 -3.53 -0.70 -4.46
N GLU A 17 -3.68 -1.71 -3.57
CA GLU A 17 -4.94 -2.03 -2.87
C GLU A 17 -5.48 -0.86 -2.03
N ILE A 18 -4.70 0.21 -1.79
CA ILE A 18 -5.19 1.43 -1.12
C ILE A 18 -6.41 2.03 -1.83
N THR A 19 -6.46 1.90 -3.16
CA THR A 19 -7.58 2.38 -3.97
C THR A 19 -8.88 1.62 -3.64
N THR A 20 -8.78 0.32 -3.35
CA THR A 20 -9.89 -0.52 -2.90
C THR A 20 -10.32 -0.16 -1.48
N GLU A 21 -9.37 0.11 -0.57
CA GLU A 21 -9.70 0.53 0.80
C GLU A 21 -10.43 1.87 0.85
N ILE A 22 -9.97 2.85 0.05
CA ILE A 22 -10.66 4.14 -0.11
C ILE A 22 -12.07 3.93 -0.67
N LYS A 23 -12.22 2.99 -1.61
CA LYS A 23 -13.52 2.63 -2.17
C LYS A 23 -14.49 2.09 -1.13
N HIS A 24 -14.06 1.13 -0.34
CA HIS A 24 -14.89 0.58 0.73
C HIS A 24 -15.33 1.66 1.72
N LEU A 25 -14.45 2.62 2.04
CA LEU A 25 -14.82 3.73 2.92
C LEU A 25 -15.91 4.61 2.31
N TYR A 26 -15.74 5.09 1.07
CA TYR A 26 -16.73 6.01 0.51
C TYR A 26 -18.07 5.30 0.23
N GLU A 27 -18.07 4.02 -0.18
CA GLU A 27 -19.29 3.23 -0.33
C GLU A 27 -20.02 3.12 1.01
N LYS A 28 -19.27 2.81 2.08
CA LYS A 28 -19.84 2.72 3.43
C LYS A 28 -20.43 4.05 3.92
N VAL A 29 -19.78 5.17 3.62
CA VAL A 29 -20.26 6.52 3.96
C VAL A 29 -21.53 6.88 3.19
N LEU A 30 -21.66 6.44 1.94
CA LEU A 30 -22.87 6.69 1.13
C LEU A 30 -24.06 5.81 1.53
N GLU A 31 -23.80 4.61 2.06
CA GLU A 31 -24.84 3.65 2.46
C GLU A 31 -25.35 3.83 3.90
N ASP A 32 -24.57 4.48 4.77
CA ASP A 32 -24.82 4.52 6.22
C ASP A 32 -24.63 5.94 6.78
N ASP A 33 -25.74 6.68 6.88
CA ASP A 33 -25.78 8.03 7.46
C ASP A 33 -25.31 8.10 8.92
N SER A 34 -25.19 6.96 9.63
CA SER A 34 -24.65 6.89 11.00
C SER A 34 -23.11 6.85 11.04
N TYR A 35 -22.45 6.87 9.89
CA TYR A 35 -21.01 6.88 9.77
C TYR A 35 -20.45 8.28 10.02
N THR A 36 -20.22 8.59 11.30
CA THR A 36 -19.81 9.92 11.75
C THR A 36 -18.43 10.33 11.23
N ARG A 37 -18.17 11.64 11.19
CA ARG A 37 -16.86 12.21 10.85
C ARG A 37 -15.72 11.60 11.68
N ASP A 38 -15.94 11.34 12.97
CA ASP A 38 -14.93 10.72 13.84
C ASP A 38 -14.61 9.28 13.41
N LYS A 39 -15.62 8.49 13.00
CA LYS A 39 -15.39 7.13 12.47
C LYS A 39 -14.60 7.18 11.16
N ILE A 40 -14.93 8.13 10.28
CA ILE A 40 -14.20 8.35 9.01
C ILE A 40 -12.74 8.72 9.30
N ALA A 41 -12.51 9.68 10.20
CA ALA A 41 -11.17 10.13 10.56
C ALA A 41 -10.33 8.99 11.17
N ASN A 42 -10.92 8.19 12.07
CA ASN A 42 -10.22 7.05 12.67
C ASN A 42 -9.90 5.95 11.65
N TYR A 43 -10.81 5.70 10.70
CA TYR A 43 -10.55 4.75 9.62
C TYR A 43 -9.41 5.23 8.71
N LEU A 44 -9.43 6.50 8.30
CA LEU A 44 -8.37 7.11 7.48
C LEU A 44 -7.01 7.12 8.20
N LEU A 45 -6.99 7.42 9.49
CA LEU A 45 -5.77 7.36 10.31
C LEU A 45 -5.20 5.93 10.36
N GLY A 46 -6.08 4.93 10.49
CA GLY A 46 -5.69 3.52 10.43
C GLY A 46 -5.09 3.15 9.07
N LEU A 47 -5.74 3.56 7.97
CA LEU A 47 -5.21 3.36 6.63
C LEU A 47 -3.85 4.04 6.42
N GLU A 48 -3.71 5.31 6.79
CA GLU A 48 -2.45 6.05 6.70
C GLU A 48 -1.33 5.30 7.44
N THR A 49 -1.57 4.90 8.69
CA THR A 49 -0.58 4.18 9.51
C THR A 49 -0.18 2.84 8.88
N ILE A 50 -1.15 2.07 8.38
CA ILE A 50 -0.89 0.76 7.75
C ILE A 50 -0.12 0.93 6.44
N TYR A 51 -0.54 1.88 5.60
CA TYR A 51 0.08 2.08 4.29
C TYR A 51 1.46 2.71 4.41
N GLU A 52 1.72 3.56 5.40
CA GLU A 52 3.08 4.03 5.69
C GLU A 52 4.04 2.86 5.93
N LEU A 53 3.64 1.86 6.72
CA LEU A 53 4.45 0.65 6.93
C LEU A 53 4.62 -0.17 5.65
N LYS A 54 3.55 -0.30 4.85
CA LYS A 54 3.61 -1.05 3.58
C LYS A 54 4.48 -0.36 2.53
N PHE A 55 4.45 0.97 2.48
CA PHE A 55 5.27 1.79 1.57
C PHE A 55 6.74 1.82 2.01
N ASN A 56 7.03 1.91 3.30
CA ASN A 56 8.41 1.79 3.80
C ASN A 56 9.02 0.45 3.41
N LYS A 57 8.28 -0.66 3.56
CA LYS A 57 8.73 -1.98 3.10
C LYS A 57 8.94 -2.04 1.58
N LEU A 58 8.07 -1.40 0.80
CA LEU A 58 8.24 -1.30 -0.66
C LEU A 58 9.51 -0.51 -0.99
N TRP A 59 9.77 0.57 -0.27
CA TRP A 59 10.95 1.40 -0.44
C TRP A 59 12.24 0.63 -0.12
N ASP A 60 12.30 -0.08 1.01
CA ASP A 60 13.43 -0.93 1.38
C ASP A 60 13.73 -2.00 0.30
N CYS A 61 12.68 -2.58 -0.29
CA CYS A 61 12.80 -3.52 -1.40
C CYS A 61 13.37 -2.86 -2.65
N PHE A 62 12.83 -1.69 -3.02
CA PHE A 62 13.28 -0.90 -4.15
C PHE A 62 14.75 -0.50 -4.04
N GLU A 63 15.19 0.00 -2.88
CA GLU A 63 16.58 0.39 -2.64
C GLU A 63 17.54 -0.79 -2.80
N GLN A 64 17.18 -1.95 -2.23
CA GLN A 64 18.01 -3.16 -2.33
C GLN A 64 18.17 -3.66 -3.77
N ILE A 65 17.08 -3.71 -4.55
CA ILE A 65 17.12 -4.17 -5.94
C ILE A 65 17.90 -3.20 -6.82
N THR A 66 17.73 -1.89 -6.58
CA THR A 66 18.45 -0.84 -7.31
C THR A 66 19.95 -0.87 -7.01
N ALA A 67 20.32 -0.99 -5.73
CA ALA A 67 21.72 -1.10 -5.31
C ALA A 67 22.41 -2.33 -5.91
N GLN A 68 21.67 -3.43 -6.08
CA GLN A 68 22.17 -4.69 -6.64
C GLN A 68 22.11 -4.75 -8.19
N ARG A 69 21.63 -3.69 -8.87
CA ARG A 69 21.39 -3.65 -10.32
C ARG A 69 20.47 -4.77 -10.84
N LYS A 70 19.61 -5.32 -9.99
CA LYS A 70 18.69 -6.44 -10.31
C LYS A 70 17.38 -6.01 -10.97
N LEU A 71 17.34 -4.79 -11.51
CA LEU A 71 16.18 -4.28 -12.25
C LEU A 71 16.15 -4.80 -13.69
N HIS A 72 17.31 -5.10 -14.26
CA HIS A 72 17.48 -5.62 -15.61
C HIS A 72 18.20 -6.97 -15.53
N ASP A 73 17.44 -8.06 -15.37
CA ASP A 73 17.96 -9.38 -15.71
C ASP A 73 17.79 -9.52 -17.23
N GLU A 74 18.91 -9.54 -17.97
CA GLU A 74 18.92 -9.88 -19.40
C GLU A 74 18.43 -11.33 -19.53
N TYR A 75 17.37 -11.54 -20.32
CA TYR A 75 16.81 -12.86 -20.64
C TYR A 75 17.80 -13.73 -21.43
#